data_AF-A0A1Y4UTS6-F1
#
_entry.id   AF-A0A1Y4UTS6-F1
#
_cell.length_a   1.000
_cell.length_b   1.000
_cell.length_c   1.000
_cell.angle_alpha   90.00
_cell.angle_beta   90.00
_cell.angle_gamma   90.00
#
_symmetry.space_group_name_H-M   'P 1'
#
loop_
_entity.id
_entity.type
_entity.pdbx_description
1 polymer ?
#
loop_
_entity_poly.entity_id
_entity_poly.type
_entity_poly.pdbx_seq_one_letter_code
_entity_poly.pdbx_strand_id
1 'polypeptide(L)'
;MEYNFENKKITLPKSDSFKISETLECGQCFRFEKLGEEKYTVTAFGKVILLQENEDKTITIYGVDEKDFSEIWENYFDFKRDYDSMKKLLSEKDSVLKEAIDYAPGIRILNQEFFECLISFIISQNNRIPMIKKVIKNISEKYGKFICEYEGEKYYSFPTPEELSKADEEGLKECKAGFRAKYIMDAVSRVISGEINFDEIKEMTSDEVKTKLMTIKGVGPKVADCVTLFSCNKCDSFPVDVWVKRIMSHFYFDGEEASIKDIHKIADERFGEYAGFAQQYLFNYARQFQIGK
;
A
#
# COMPACT_ATOMS: atom_id res chain seq x y z
N MET A 1 15.73 -6.24 14.07
CA MET A 1 16.22 -7.39 13.28
C MET A 1 17.71 -7.19 13.06
N GLU A 2 18.51 -8.27 13.05
CA GLU A 2 19.91 -8.22 12.61
C GLU A 2 19.97 -8.56 11.11
N TYR A 3 20.80 -7.86 10.33
CA TYR A 3 20.89 -8.00 8.88
C TYR A 3 22.28 -8.49 8.45
N ASN A 4 22.34 -9.46 7.53
CA ASN A 4 23.61 -9.90 6.94
C ASN A 4 23.74 -9.44 5.48
N PHE A 5 24.76 -8.65 5.16
CA PHE A 5 25.04 -8.09 3.84
C PHE A 5 26.22 -8.79 3.16
N GLU A 6 26.01 -9.25 1.94
CA GLU A 6 27.06 -9.83 1.10
C GLU A 6 26.74 -9.51 -0.38
N ASN A 7 27.69 -9.12 -1.23
CA ASN A 7 27.51 -9.09 -2.71
C ASN A 7 26.15 -8.54 -3.24
N LYS A 8 25.71 -7.35 -2.80
CA LYS A 8 24.40 -6.75 -3.18
C LYS A 8 23.17 -7.62 -2.87
N LYS A 9 23.27 -8.47 -1.85
CA LYS A 9 22.15 -9.16 -1.21
C LYS A 9 22.17 -8.91 0.29
N ILE A 10 20.99 -8.96 0.87
CA ILE A 10 20.76 -8.94 2.31
C ILE A 10 19.87 -10.13 2.65
N THR A 11 20.19 -10.86 3.72
CA THR A 11 19.35 -11.95 4.22
C THR A 11 18.70 -11.51 5.53
N LEU A 12 17.37 -11.53 5.54
CA LEU A 12 16.55 -11.29 6.72
C LEU A 12 16.34 -12.60 7.48
N PRO A 13 16.43 -12.60 8.81
CA PRO A 13 16.13 -13.78 9.61
C PRO A 13 14.67 -14.18 9.45
N LYS A 14 14.37 -15.45 9.72
CA LYS A 14 13.00 -15.95 9.78
C LYS A 14 12.16 -15.09 10.73
N SER A 15 10.96 -14.70 10.28
CA SER A 15 10.01 -13.91 11.06
C SER A 15 8.57 -14.31 10.74
N ASP A 16 7.74 -14.51 11.78
CA ASP A 16 6.30 -14.73 11.61
C ASP A 16 5.56 -13.40 11.29
N SER A 17 6.26 -12.27 11.39
CA SER A 17 5.76 -10.91 11.18
C SER A 17 6.19 -10.31 9.83
N PHE A 18 6.73 -11.12 8.91
CA PHE A 18 6.97 -10.71 7.54
C PHE A 18 6.90 -11.90 6.59
N LYS A 19 5.93 -11.86 5.68
CA LYS A 19 5.85 -12.77 4.55
C LYS A 19 5.58 -11.99 3.27
N ILE A 20 6.36 -12.28 2.23
CA ILE A 20 6.39 -11.47 1.00
C ILE A 20 5.00 -11.44 0.35
N SER A 21 4.39 -12.61 0.16
CA SER A 21 3.09 -12.74 -0.48
C SER A 21 1.97 -12.07 0.31
N GLU A 22 1.91 -12.27 1.62
CA GLU A 22 0.90 -11.66 2.49
C GLU A 22 1.02 -10.14 2.49
N THR A 23 2.24 -9.58 2.52
CA THR A 23 2.47 -8.14 2.49
C THR A 23 2.16 -7.53 1.12
N LEU A 24 2.67 -8.10 0.02
CA LEU A 24 2.52 -7.48 -1.30
C LEU A 24 1.11 -7.67 -1.88
N GLU A 25 0.45 -8.79 -1.58
CA GLU A 25 -0.85 -9.13 -2.17
C GLU A 25 -2.05 -8.69 -1.32
N CYS A 26 -1.84 -8.07 -0.14
CA CYS A 26 -2.93 -7.57 0.71
C CYS A 26 -3.65 -6.32 0.16
N GLY A 27 -3.32 -5.86 -1.04
CA GLY A 27 -4.03 -4.78 -1.74
C GLY A 27 -3.55 -3.36 -1.46
N GLN A 28 -2.45 -3.20 -0.72
CA GLN A 28 -1.85 -1.90 -0.41
C GLN A 28 -0.96 -1.34 -1.53
N CYS A 29 -0.30 -2.19 -2.31
CA CYS A 29 0.65 -1.80 -3.35
C CYS A 29 0.38 -2.53 -4.67
N PHE A 30 0.91 -1.99 -5.77
CA PHE A 30 0.62 -2.50 -7.12
C PHE A 30 1.87 -2.71 -7.98
N ARG A 31 3.06 -2.28 -7.54
CA ARG A 31 4.31 -2.31 -8.30
C ARG A 31 5.25 -3.43 -7.85
N PHE A 32 4.71 -4.63 -7.88
CA PHE A 32 5.46 -5.87 -7.69
C PHE A 32 5.12 -6.85 -8.80
N GLU A 33 6.02 -7.75 -9.17
CA GLU A 33 5.69 -8.89 -10.04
C GLU A 33 6.01 -10.21 -9.36
N LYS A 34 5.10 -11.17 -9.47
CA LYS A 34 5.27 -12.52 -8.94
C LYS A 34 5.97 -13.36 -10.00
N LEU A 35 7.23 -13.71 -9.75
CA LEU A 35 8.06 -14.50 -10.67
C LEU A 35 8.00 -16.01 -10.37
N GLY A 36 7.56 -16.37 -9.17
CA GLY A 36 7.35 -17.74 -8.71
C GLY A 36 6.52 -17.75 -7.44
N GLU A 37 6.31 -18.91 -6.81
CA GLU A 37 5.51 -19.01 -5.59
C GLU A 37 6.08 -18.14 -4.45
N GLU A 38 7.40 -18.11 -4.32
CA GLU A 38 8.14 -17.48 -3.21
C GLU A 38 9.09 -16.37 -3.72
N LYS A 39 8.93 -15.93 -4.97
CA LYS A 39 9.86 -15.01 -5.67
C LYS A 39 9.11 -13.81 -6.25
N TYR A 40 9.50 -12.60 -5.86
CA TYR A 40 8.83 -11.36 -6.24
C TYR A 40 9.83 -10.26 -6.60
N THR A 41 9.54 -9.45 -7.61
CA THR A 41 10.20 -8.15 -7.77
C THR A 41 9.36 -7.05 -7.14
N VAL A 42 10.00 -6.01 -6.63
CA VAL A 42 9.34 -4.79 -6.15
C VAL A 42 10.03 -3.59 -6.80
N THR A 43 9.24 -2.67 -7.35
CA THR A 43 9.74 -1.40 -7.90
C THR A 43 9.20 -0.23 -7.07
N ALA A 44 10.08 0.49 -6.39
CA ALA A 44 9.75 1.64 -5.58
C ALA A 44 10.94 2.61 -5.54
N PHE A 45 10.70 3.91 -5.36
CA PHE A 45 11.75 4.93 -5.25
C PHE A 45 12.80 4.88 -6.38
N GLY A 46 12.37 4.58 -7.61
CA GLY A 46 13.26 4.47 -8.77
C GLY A 46 14.23 3.29 -8.74
N LYS A 47 14.02 2.30 -7.87
CA LYS A 47 14.85 1.10 -7.69
C LYS A 47 14.02 -0.15 -7.90
N VAL A 48 14.68 -1.25 -8.27
CA VAL A 48 14.10 -2.59 -8.40
C VAL A 48 14.89 -3.54 -7.50
N ILE A 49 14.17 -4.25 -6.63
CA ILE A 49 14.72 -5.34 -5.82
C ILE A 49 14.02 -6.64 -6.14
N LEU A 50 14.70 -7.75 -5.85
CA LEU A 50 14.15 -9.10 -5.91
C LEU A 50 14.08 -9.67 -4.50
N LEU A 51 12.90 -10.13 -4.10
CA LEU A 51 12.62 -10.82 -2.84
C LEU A 51 12.46 -12.31 -3.11
N GLN A 52 13.12 -13.14 -2.32
CA GLN A 52 12.99 -14.59 -2.35
C GLN A 52 12.83 -15.11 -0.92
N GLU A 53 11.75 -15.83 -0.64
CA GLU A 53 11.64 -16.65 0.58
C GLU A 53 12.37 -17.99 0.34
N ASN A 54 13.26 -18.36 1.27
CA ASN A 54 14.09 -19.55 1.19
C ASN A 54 13.41 -20.74 1.91
N GLU A 55 13.89 -21.97 1.69
CA GLU A 55 13.32 -23.18 2.31
C GLU A 55 13.33 -23.14 3.86
N ASP A 56 14.33 -22.49 4.45
CA ASP A 56 14.46 -22.30 5.91
C ASP A 56 13.61 -21.14 6.47
N LYS A 57 12.78 -20.52 5.61
CA LYS A 57 11.91 -19.38 5.92
C LYS A 57 12.64 -18.06 6.22
N THR A 58 13.92 -17.97 5.89
CA THR A 58 14.60 -16.67 5.75
C THR A 58 14.18 -16.00 4.45
N ILE A 59 14.35 -14.67 4.35
CA ILE A 59 14.06 -13.91 3.13
C ILE A 59 15.33 -13.25 2.62
N THR A 60 15.69 -13.50 1.37
CA THR A 60 16.80 -12.83 0.70
C THR A 60 16.27 -11.69 -0.17
N ILE A 61 16.83 -10.49 0.00
CA ILE A 61 16.63 -9.36 -0.90
C ILE A 61 17.88 -9.22 -1.77
N TYR A 62 17.74 -9.27 -3.09
CA TYR A 62 18.82 -9.08 -4.06
C TYR A 62 18.70 -7.72 -4.75
N GLY A 63 19.83 -7.24 -5.27
CA GLY A 63 19.90 -5.98 -6.00
C GLY A 63 19.95 -4.76 -5.09
N VAL A 64 20.30 -4.95 -3.81
CA VAL A 64 20.30 -3.92 -2.77
C VAL A 64 21.65 -3.89 -2.08
N ASP A 65 22.19 -2.68 -1.88
CA ASP A 65 23.35 -2.46 -1.03
C ASP A 65 22.93 -1.91 0.34
N GLU A 66 23.87 -1.84 1.28
CA GLU A 66 23.61 -1.39 2.65
C GLU A 66 23.02 0.03 2.70
N LYS A 67 23.48 0.91 1.82
CA LYS A 67 23.01 2.28 1.74
C LYS A 67 21.55 2.32 1.29
N ASP A 68 21.24 1.74 0.14
CA ASP A 68 19.86 1.66 -0.38
C ASP A 68 18.93 0.96 0.63
N PHE A 69 19.42 -0.08 1.33
CA PHE A 69 18.63 -0.74 2.36
C PHE A 69 18.28 0.20 3.52
N SER A 70 19.29 0.85 4.11
CA SER A 70 19.10 1.74 5.26
C SER A 70 18.30 3.00 4.94
N GLU A 71 18.47 3.58 3.74
CA GLU A 71 17.81 4.82 3.33
C GLU A 71 16.39 4.60 2.78
N ILE A 72 16.13 3.44 2.17
CA ILE A 72 14.87 3.16 1.46
C ILE A 72 14.16 1.95 2.06
N TRP A 73 14.76 0.76 1.93
CA TRP A 73 14.01 -0.49 2.07
C TRP A 73 13.65 -0.85 3.52
N GLU A 74 14.49 -0.49 4.49
CA GLU A 74 14.22 -0.71 5.90
C GLU A 74 12.94 0.02 6.33
N ASN A 75 12.79 1.28 5.90
CA ASN A 75 11.59 2.05 6.16
C ASN A 75 10.43 1.61 5.26
N TYR A 76 10.66 1.33 3.97
CA TYR A 76 9.61 0.91 3.04
C TYR A 76 8.85 -0.33 3.52
N PHE A 77 9.54 -1.34 4.06
CA PHE A 77 8.92 -2.53 4.66
C PHE A 77 8.63 -2.41 6.15
N ASP A 78 8.84 -1.22 6.73
CA ASP A 78 8.56 -0.89 8.13
C ASP A 78 9.29 -1.80 9.13
N PHE A 79 10.49 -2.33 8.81
CA PHE A 79 11.14 -3.41 9.56
C PHE A 79 11.49 -3.07 11.02
N LYS A 80 11.52 -1.78 11.38
CA LYS A 80 11.77 -1.31 12.74
C LYS A 80 10.58 -1.47 13.69
N ARG A 81 9.35 -1.55 13.17
CA ARG A 81 8.15 -1.67 14.00
C ARG A 81 7.98 -3.10 14.51
N ASP A 82 7.64 -3.22 15.80
CA ASP A 82 7.33 -4.48 16.46
C ASP A 82 5.88 -4.91 16.17
N TYR A 83 5.71 -5.69 15.10
CA TYR A 83 4.41 -6.23 14.72
C TYR A 83 3.96 -7.37 15.64
N ASP A 84 4.86 -8.05 16.35
CA ASP A 84 4.49 -9.17 17.22
C ASP A 84 3.76 -8.65 18.46
N SER A 85 4.30 -7.62 19.11
CA SER A 85 3.63 -6.96 20.24
C SER A 85 2.29 -6.34 19.83
N MET A 86 2.24 -5.69 18.67
CA MET A 86 1.00 -5.11 18.13
C MET A 86 -0.05 -6.18 17.82
N LYS A 87 0.31 -7.26 17.13
CA LYS A 87 -0.59 -8.39 16.82
C LYS A 87 -1.15 -9.00 18.10
N LYS A 88 -0.32 -9.17 19.13
CA LYS A 88 -0.75 -9.69 20.43
C LYS A 88 -1.80 -8.78 21.07
N LEU A 89 -1.54 -7.48 21.15
CA LEU A 89 -2.48 -6.49 21.71
C LEU A 89 -3.82 -6.48 20.96
N LEU A 90 -3.79 -6.53 19.63
CA LEU A 90 -4.99 -6.56 18.79
C LEU A 90 -5.78 -7.87 18.98
N SER A 91 -5.08 -9.00 19.03
CA SER A 91 -5.68 -10.33 19.19
C SER A 91 -6.32 -10.55 20.57
N GLU A 92 -5.79 -9.92 21.62
CA GLU A 92 -6.36 -9.97 22.97
C GLU A 92 -7.65 -9.15 23.09
N LYS A 93 -7.79 -8.09 22.28
CA LYS A 93 -8.94 -7.18 22.32
C LYS A 93 -10.11 -7.63 21.46
N ASP A 94 -9.86 -8.35 20.37
CA ASP A 94 -10.89 -8.67 19.39
C ASP A 94 -10.69 -10.05 18.75
N SER A 95 -11.67 -10.95 18.93
CA SER A 95 -11.59 -12.33 18.45
C SER A 95 -11.67 -12.46 16.93
N VAL A 96 -12.40 -11.57 16.26
CA VAL A 96 -12.50 -11.56 14.79
C VAL A 96 -11.16 -11.13 14.21
N LEU A 97 -10.56 -10.10 14.81
CA LEU A 97 -9.23 -9.66 14.42
C LEU A 97 -8.16 -10.71 14.71
N LYS A 98 -8.26 -11.45 15.82
CA LYS A 98 -7.38 -12.59 16.10
C LYS A 98 -7.43 -13.62 14.97
N GLU A 99 -8.61 -14.03 14.51
CA GLU A 99 -8.74 -14.98 13.39
C GLU A 99 -8.12 -14.43 12.10
N ALA A 100 -8.35 -13.15 11.81
CA ALA A 100 -7.78 -12.49 10.64
C ALA A 100 -6.23 -12.39 10.70
N ILE A 101 -5.68 -12.15 11.89
CA ILE A 101 -4.23 -12.13 12.14
C ILE A 101 -3.65 -13.54 12.00
N ASP A 102 -4.27 -14.56 12.59
CA ASP A 102 -3.81 -15.95 12.52
C ASP A 102 -3.81 -16.46 11.06
N TYR A 103 -4.71 -15.97 10.22
CA TYR A 103 -4.77 -16.31 8.80
C TYR A 103 -3.60 -15.75 7.98
N ALA A 104 -3.17 -14.52 8.25
CA ALA A 104 -2.12 -13.84 7.48
C ALA A 104 -1.17 -13.03 8.40
N PRO A 105 -0.39 -13.70 9.28
CA PRO A 105 0.37 -13.04 10.35
C PRO A 105 1.56 -12.22 9.85
N GLY A 106 1.99 -12.43 8.60
CA GLY A 106 3.16 -11.82 7.98
C GLY A 106 2.86 -10.52 7.21
N ILE A 107 1.65 -9.97 7.31
CA ILE A 107 1.30 -8.67 6.72
C ILE A 107 2.08 -7.56 7.42
N ARG A 108 2.76 -6.74 6.61
CA ARG A 108 3.30 -5.42 7.02
C ARG A 108 2.65 -4.31 6.22
N ILE A 109 2.46 -3.14 6.82
CA ILE A 109 2.07 -1.93 6.09
C ILE A 109 3.33 -1.29 5.52
N LEU A 110 3.34 -1.07 4.20
CA LEU A 110 4.45 -0.45 3.49
C LEU A 110 4.41 1.07 3.65
N ASN A 111 5.58 1.69 3.78
CA ASN A 111 5.75 3.14 3.71
C ASN A 111 6.07 3.54 2.25
N GLN A 112 5.03 3.58 1.41
CA GLN A 112 5.16 3.84 -0.03
C GLN A 112 5.45 5.32 -0.33
N GLU A 113 6.00 5.58 -1.52
CA GLU A 113 6.20 6.95 -2.01
C GLU A 113 4.85 7.67 -2.16
N PHE A 114 4.72 8.86 -1.56
CA PHE A 114 3.46 9.58 -1.45
C PHE A 114 2.76 9.80 -2.80
N PHE A 115 3.50 10.29 -3.80
CA PHE A 115 2.95 10.61 -5.11
C PHE A 115 2.51 9.35 -5.87
N GLU A 116 3.35 8.30 -5.87
CA GLU A 116 2.99 7.01 -6.47
C GLU A 116 1.74 6.42 -5.82
N CYS A 117 1.67 6.45 -4.48
CA CYS A 117 0.52 5.95 -3.72
C CYS A 117 -0.76 6.73 -4.06
N LEU A 118 -0.71 8.07 -4.08
CA LEU A 118 -1.83 8.93 -4.45
C LEU A 118 -2.40 8.59 -5.83
N ILE A 119 -1.55 8.58 -6.85
CA ILE A 119 -1.99 8.29 -8.22
C ILE A 119 -2.49 6.84 -8.34
N SER A 120 -1.84 5.88 -7.70
CA SER A 120 -2.24 4.47 -7.70
C SER A 120 -3.63 4.27 -7.11
N PHE A 121 -3.95 4.91 -5.98
CA PHE A 121 -5.27 4.80 -5.38
C PHE A 121 -6.33 5.63 -6.11
N ILE A 122 -5.98 6.72 -6.79
CA ILE A 122 -6.87 7.36 -7.76
C ILE A 122 -7.27 6.36 -8.85
N ILE A 123 -6.29 5.63 -9.43
CA ILE A 123 -6.52 4.60 -10.45
C ILE A 123 -7.37 3.43 -9.91
N SER A 124 -7.28 3.13 -8.62
CA SER A 124 -7.98 2.01 -7.97
C SER A 124 -9.50 2.13 -7.92
N GLN A 125 -10.03 3.35 -7.93
CA GLN A 125 -11.46 3.63 -7.76
C GLN A 125 -12.29 2.87 -8.79
N ASN A 126 -13.28 2.06 -8.40
CA ASN A 126 -14.12 1.28 -9.33
C ASN A 126 -13.30 0.52 -10.40
N ASN A 127 -12.24 -0.17 -9.97
CA ASN A 127 -11.32 -0.89 -10.84
C ASN A 127 -10.92 -2.23 -10.21
N ARG A 128 -10.38 -3.15 -11.02
CA ARG A 128 -9.90 -4.46 -10.55
C ARG A 128 -8.37 -4.48 -10.52
N ILE A 129 -7.78 -5.16 -9.55
CA ILE A 129 -6.32 -5.21 -9.32
C ILE A 129 -5.51 -5.44 -10.62
N PRO A 130 -5.82 -6.42 -11.49
CA PRO A 130 -5.06 -6.61 -12.72
C PRO A 130 -5.07 -5.39 -13.66
N MET A 131 -6.20 -4.69 -13.73
CA MET A 131 -6.32 -3.46 -14.52
C MET A 131 -5.62 -2.28 -13.86
N ILE A 132 -5.63 -2.19 -12.53
CA ILE A 132 -4.87 -1.17 -11.79
C ILE A 132 -3.38 -1.32 -12.07
N LYS A 133 -2.83 -2.53 -11.89
CA LYS A 133 -1.42 -2.84 -12.19
C LYS A 133 -1.08 -2.50 -13.65
N LYS A 134 -1.95 -2.85 -14.59
CA LYS A 134 -1.76 -2.52 -16.02
C LYS A 134 -1.69 -1.02 -16.30
N VAL A 135 -2.59 -0.22 -15.72
CA VAL A 135 -2.57 1.24 -15.91
C VAL A 135 -1.30 1.84 -15.32
N ILE A 136 -0.90 1.41 -14.12
CA ILE A 136 0.33 1.88 -13.47
C ILE A 136 1.57 1.49 -14.29
N LYS A 137 1.63 0.26 -14.82
CA LYS A 137 2.71 -0.19 -15.71
C LYS A 137 2.79 0.69 -16.96
N ASN A 138 1.67 0.93 -17.65
CA ASN A 138 1.65 1.79 -18.84
C ASN A 138 2.11 3.23 -18.55
N ILE A 139 1.68 3.81 -17.41
CA ILE A 139 2.11 5.16 -17.00
C ILE A 139 3.63 5.18 -16.72
N SER A 140 4.13 4.17 -16.02
CA SER A 140 5.56 4.04 -15.70
C SER A 140 6.40 3.88 -16.96
N GLU A 141 5.98 3.05 -17.92
CA GLU A 141 6.67 2.84 -19.19
C GLU A 141 6.68 4.08 -20.08
N LYS A 142 5.56 4.82 -20.12
CA LYS A 142 5.41 5.98 -21.02
C LYS A 142 6.04 7.26 -20.46
N TYR A 143 5.97 7.47 -19.15
CA TYR A 143 6.36 8.73 -18.51
C TYR A 143 7.48 8.59 -17.48
N GLY A 144 7.80 7.39 -17.01
CA GLY A 144 8.91 7.13 -16.10
C GLY A 144 10.24 6.88 -16.80
N LYS A 145 11.29 6.62 -16.01
CA LYS A 145 12.65 6.35 -16.50
C LYS A 145 12.92 4.85 -16.53
N PHE A 146 13.55 4.36 -17.58
CA PHE A 146 14.06 2.99 -17.60
C PHE A 146 15.06 2.77 -16.45
N ILE A 147 14.87 1.70 -15.68
CA ILE A 147 15.75 1.31 -14.56
C ILE A 147 16.65 0.17 -14.99
N CYS A 148 16.05 -0.96 -15.36
CA CYS A 148 16.76 -2.17 -15.74
C CYS A 148 15.87 -3.14 -16.52
N GLU A 149 16.48 -4.21 -17.03
CA GLU A 149 15.79 -5.37 -17.59
C GLU A 149 16.17 -6.61 -16.77
N TYR A 150 15.18 -7.42 -16.37
CA TYR A 150 15.38 -8.65 -15.61
C TYR A 150 14.47 -9.74 -16.15
N GLU A 151 15.05 -10.90 -16.49
CA GLU A 151 14.33 -12.04 -17.11
C GLU A 151 13.48 -11.65 -18.34
N GLY A 152 13.97 -10.67 -19.13
CA GLY A 152 13.29 -10.16 -20.34
C GLY A 152 12.19 -9.13 -20.08
N GLU A 153 11.85 -8.84 -18.82
CA GLU A 153 10.92 -7.78 -18.44
C GLU A 153 11.68 -6.47 -18.17
N LYS A 154 11.19 -5.37 -18.74
CA LYS A 154 11.74 -4.03 -18.53
C LYS A 154 11.03 -3.35 -17.37
N TYR A 155 11.82 -2.75 -16.49
CA TYR A 155 11.35 -2.04 -15.32
C TYR A 155 11.62 -0.54 -15.48
N TYR A 156 10.63 0.26 -15.13
CA TYR A 156 10.65 1.71 -15.22
C TYR A 156 10.35 2.32 -13.85
N SER A 157 10.82 3.52 -13.56
CA SER A 157 10.37 4.26 -12.37
C SER A 157 8.90 4.65 -12.52
N PHE A 158 8.24 4.95 -11.41
CA PHE A 158 7.03 5.76 -11.50
C PHE A 158 7.46 7.19 -11.88
N PRO A 159 6.69 7.91 -12.72
CA PRO A 159 7.05 9.27 -13.08
C PRO A 159 7.01 10.19 -11.86
N THR A 160 7.93 11.15 -11.79
CA THR A 160 7.81 12.26 -10.82
C THR A 160 6.60 13.15 -11.17
N PRO A 161 6.14 14.03 -10.25
CA PRO A 161 5.12 15.01 -10.59
C PRO A 161 5.45 15.83 -11.85
N GLU A 162 6.71 16.23 -12.02
CA GLU A 162 7.19 17.03 -13.16
C GLU A 162 7.25 16.22 -14.47
N GLU A 163 7.45 14.91 -14.38
CA GLU A 163 7.40 14.03 -15.54
C GLU A 163 5.95 13.77 -15.97
N LEU A 164 5.08 13.50 -15.00
CA LEU A 164 3.66 13.23 -15.27
C LEU A 164 2.88 14.48 -15.66
N SER A 165 3.33 15.69 -15.30
CA SER A 165 2.72 16.95 -15.72
C SER A 165 2.81 17.22 -17.22
N LYS A 166 3.68 16.51 -17.93
CA LYS A 166 3.80 16.53 -19.39
C LYS A 166 2.71 15.71 -20.08
N ALA A 167 1.96 14.89 -19.34
CA ALA A 167 0.86 14.12 -19.89
C ALA A 167 -0.39 15.00 -20.07
N ASP A 168 -1.06 14.83 -21.20
CA ASP A 168 -2.41 15.35 -21.41
C ASP A 168 -3.47 14.26 -21.14
N GLU A 169 -4.74 14.64 -21.23
CA GLU A 169 -5.84 13.71 -20.94
C GLU A 169 -5.83 12.50 -21.89
N GLU A 170 -5.49 12.71 -23.17
CA GLU A 170 -5.45 11.64 -24.16
C GLU A 170 -4.30 10.67 -23.90
N GLY A 171 -3.10 11.18 -23.57
CA GLY A 171 -1.96 10.36 -23.22
C GLY A 171 -2.20 9.47 -22.00
N LEU A 172 -2.96 9.94 -21.01
CA LEU A 172 -3.40 9.14 -19.86
C LEU A 172 -4.51 8.13 -20.23
N LYS A 173 -5.41 8.48 -21.15
CA LYS A 173 -6.41 7.53 -21.67
C LYS A 173 -5.78 6.41 -22.48
N GLU A 174 -4.73 6.68 -23.24
CA GLU A 174 -3.93 5.66 -23.92
C GLU A 174 -3.32 4.66 -22.93
N CYS A 175 -2.89 5.16 -21.75
CA CYS A 175 -2.45 4.33 -20.62
C CYS A 175 -3.58 3.54 -19.94
N LYS A 176 -4.82 3.66 -20.44
CA LYS A 176 -6.05 3.01 -19.95
C LYS A 176 -6.59 3.58 -18.63
N ALA A 177 -6.22 4.82 -18.27
CA ALA A 177 -6.77 5.48 -17.07
C ALA A 177 -8.28 5.79 -17.17
N GLY A 178 -8.81 5.92 -18.41
CA GLY A 178 -10.22 6.20 -18.67
C GLY A 178 -10.66 7.54 -18.07
N PHE A 179 -11.82 7.58 -17.43
CA PHE A 179 -12.33 8.81 -16.79
C PHE A 179 -11.46 9.33 -15.64
N ARG A 180 -10.49 8.53 -15.15
CA ARG A 180 -9.57 8.94 -14.08
C ARG A 180 -8.43 9.81 -14.59
N ALA A 181 -8.24 9.92 -15.90
CA ALA A 181 -7.25 10.82 -16.50
C ALA A 181 -7.36 12.25 -15.95
N LYS A 182 -8.57 12.84 -15.94
CA LYS A 182 -8.84 14.16 -15.36
C LYS A 182 -8.57 14.27 -13.84
N TYR A 183 -8.61 13.15 -13.10
CA TYR A 183 -8.32 13.13 -11.66
C TYR A 183 -6.81 13.10 -11.42
N ILE A 184 -6.09 12.32 -12.24
CA ILE A 184 -4.63 12.27 -12.23
C ILE A 184 -4.06 13.65 -12.58
N MET A 185 -4.59 14.31 -13.62
CA MET A 185 -4.15 15.67 -13.99
C MET A 185 -4.38 16.70 -12.88
N ASP A 186 -5.54 16.64 -12.20
CA ASP A 186 -5.82 17.53 -11.05
C ASP A 186 -4.86 17.27 -9.88
N ALA A 187 -4.61 16.00 -9.56
CA ALA A 187 -3.65 15.60 -8.54
C ALA A 187 -2.22 16.10 -8.86
N VAL A 188 -1.77 15.90 -10.10
CA VAL A 188 -0.47 16.40 -10.58
C VAL A 188 -0.39 17.92 -10.46
N SER A 189 -1.42 18.64 -10.91
CA SER A 189 -1.47 20.10 -10.85
C SER A 189 -1.35 20.61 -9.41
N ARG A 190 -2.05 19.99 -8.46
CA ARG A 190 -2.04 20.41 -7.05
C ARG A 190 -0.74 20.06 -6.33
N VAL A 191 -0.08 18.99 -6.72
CA VAL A 191 1.25 18.66 -6.21
C VAL A 191 2.29 19.64 -6.75
N ILE A 192 2.26 19.93 -8.06
CA ILE A 192 3.18 20.88 -8.71
C ILE A 192 2.99 22.32 -8.20
N SER A 193 1.75 22.74 -7.93
CA SER A 193 1.47 24.07 -7.38
C SER A 193 1.90 24.21 -5.91
N GLY A 194 2.25 23.12 -5.23
CA GLY A 194 2.53 23.08 -3.80
C GLY A 194 1.28 23.09 -2.92
N GLU A 195 0.07 23.09 -3.50
CA GLU A 195 -1.18 22.96 -2.73
C GLU A 195 -1.23 21.65 -1.95
N ILE A 196 -0.69 20.57 -2.52
CA ILE A 196 -0.50 19.27 -1.87
C ILE A 196 1.00 19.06 -1.70
N ASN A 197 1.51 19.36 -0.50
CA ASN A 197 2.92 19.26 -0.16
C ASN A 197 3.14 18.13 0.86
N PHE A 198 4.03 17.19 0.52
CA PHE A 198 4.29 16.04 1.38
C PHE A 198 5.00 16.41 2.70
N ASP A 199 5.88 17.41 2.70
CA ASP A 199 6.58 17.83 3.91
C ASP A 199 5.61 18.48 4.91
N GLU A 200 4.60 19.19 4.44
CA GLU A 200 3.52 19.70 5.31
C GLU A 200 2.61 18.57 5.82
N ILE A 201 2.30 17.59 4.97
CA ILE A 201 1.44 16.44 5.32
C ILE A 201 2.01 15.61 6.47
N LYS A 202 3.34 15.50 6.60
CA LYS A 202 3.99 14.75 7.70
C LYS A 202 3.61 15.30 9.07
N GLU A 203 3.48 16.62 9.18
CA GLU A 203 3.19 17.34 10.43
C GLU A 203 1.69 17.42 10.75
N MET A 204 0.82 17.05 9.79
CA MET A 204 -0.63 17.07 9.96
C MET A 204 -1.15 15.85 10.72
N THR A 205 -2.28 16.01 11.39
CA THR A 205 -3.10 14.90 11.90
C THR A 205 -3.75 14.13 10.74
N SER A 206 -4.17 12.89 11.01
CA SER A 206 -4.80 12.03 10.00
C SER A 206 -6.05 12.65 9.39
N ASP A 207 -6.86 13.34 10.20
CA ASP A 207 -8.06 14.07 9.73
C ASP A 207 -7.73 15.28 8.85
N GLU A 208 -6.67 16.02 9.17
CA GLU A 208 -6.18 17.13 8.35
C GLU A 208 -5.66 16.62 7.00
N VAL A 209 -4.86 15.54 7.01
CA VAL A 209 -4.37 14.90 5.78
C VAL A 209 -5.54 14.45 4.91
N LYS A 210 -6.51 13.73 5.48
CA LYS A 210 -7.70 13.27 4.75
C LYS A 210 -8.48 14.44 4.14
N THR A 211 -8.74 15.47 4.92
CA THR A 211 -9.44 16.68 4.46
C THR A 211 -8.71 17.37 3.32
N LYS A 212 -7.38 17.50 3.44
CA LYS A 212 -6.51 18.10 2.43
C LYS A 212 -6.51 17.28 1.14
N LEU A 213 -6.35 15.96 1.23
CA LEU A 213 -6.36 15.06 0.07
C LEU A 213 -7.69 15.07 -0.68
N MET A 214 -8.82 15.17 0.04
CA MET A 214 -10.16 15.23 -0.57
C MET A 214 -10.44 16.53 -1.34
N THR A 215 -9.56 17.53 -1.29
CA THR A 215 -9.63 18.69 -2.19
C THR A 215 -9.26 18.34 -3.64
N ILE A 216 -8.51 17.25 -3.84
CA ILE A 216 -8.14 16.75 -5.16
C ILE A 216 -9.36 16.13 -5.84
N LYS A 217 -9.62 16.52 -7.08
CA LYS A 217 -10.75 16.03 -7.85
C LYS A 217 -10.67 14.52 -8.02
N GLY A 218 -11.71 13.83 -7.57
CA GLY A 218 -11.79 12.38 -7.63
C GLY A 218 -11.16 11.66 -6.44
N VAL A 219 -10.59 12.36 -5.45
CA VAL A 219 -10.18 11.75 -4.18
C VAL A 219 -11.34 11.83 -3.20
N GLY A 220 -11.98 10.68 -2.93
CA GLY A 220 -12.98 10.54 -1.87
C GLY A 220 -12.39 9.94 -0.58
N PRO A 221 -13.23 9.74 0.46
CA PRO A 221 -12.79 9.26 1.78
C PRO A 221 -11.90 8.01 1.72
N LYS A 222 -12.32 6.98 0.97
CA LYS A 222 -11.55 5.73 0.82
C LYS A 222 -10.15 5.96 0.25
N VAL A 223 -10.03 6.80 -0.79
CA VAL A 223 -8.73 7.07 -1.43
C VAL A 223 -7.85 7.88 -0.47
N ALA A 224 -8.43 8.89 0.19
CA ALA A 224 -7.74 9.68 1.19
C ALA A 224 -7.22 8.82 2.36
N ASP A 225 -8.04 7.91 2.89
CA ASP A 225 -7.63 6.95 3.92
C ASP A 225 -6.48 6.06 3.43
N CYS A 226 -6.58 5.47 2.22
CA CYS A 226 -5.50 4.63 1.70
C CYS A 226 -4.17 5.38 1.59
N VAL A 227 -4.17 6.61 1.08
CA VAL A 227 -2.93 7.40 0.98
C VAL A 227 -2.41 7.76 2.38
N THR A 228 -3.29 8.17 3.28
CA THR A 228 -2.95 8.50 4.67
C THR A 228 -2.28 7.31 5.38
N LEU A 229 -2.83 6.11 5.22
CA LEU A 229 -2.29 4.89 5.82
C LEU A 229 -0.98 4.43 5.14
N PHE A 230 -0.96 4.34 3.81
CA PHE A 230 0.10 3.63 3.07
C PHE A 230 1.28 4.50 2.66
N SER A 231 1.21 5.84 2.80
CA SER A 231 2.33 6.72 2.47
C SER A 231 2.58 7.89 3.43
N CYS A 232 1.68 8.14 4.39
CA CYS A 232 1.86 9.21 5.38
C CYS A 232 2.19 8.71 6.80
N ASN A 233 2.33 7.38 7.00
CA ASN A 233 2.60 6.74 8.30
C ASN A 233 1.59 7.15 9.39
N LYS A 234 0.33 7.32 9.01
CA LYS A 234 -0.79 7.66 9.89
C LYS A 234 -1.63 6.40 10.14
N CYS A 235 -1.15 5.57 11.06
CA CYS A 235 -1.64 4.21 11.29
C CYS A 235 -3.02 4.14 11.99
N ASP A 236 -3.56 5.26 12.43
CA ASP A 236 -4.92 5.42 12.94
C ASP A 236 -5.97 5.58 11.81
N SER A 237 -5.55 5.71 10.54
CA SER A 237 -6.49 5.74 9.41
C SER A 237 -7.06 4.34 9.10
N PHE A 238 -8.38 4.27 8.90
CA PHE A 238 -9.11 3.03 8.65
C PHE A 238 -9.84 3.08 7.28
N PRO A 239 -9.18 2.71 6.17
CA PRO A 239 -9.82 2.73 4.85
C PRO A 239 -11.01 1.78 4.73
N VAL A 240 -12.21 2.33 4.49
CA VAL A 240 -13.44 1.55 4.31
C VAL A 240 -13.78 1.39 2.83
N ASP A 241 -13.55 0.20 2.30
CA ASP A 241 -14.05 -0.22 0.99
C ASP A 241 -15.26 -1.16 1.13
N VAL A 242 -15.71 -1.77 0.02
CA VAL A 242 -16.84 -2.70 0.06
C VAL A 242 -16.57 -3.96 0.89
N TRP A 243 -15.33 -4.46 0.92
CA TRP A 243 -14.97 -5.65 1.69
C TRP A 243 -14.88 -5.35 3.17
N VAL A 244 -14.24 -4.24 3.53
CA VAL A 244 -14.18 -3.75 4.91
C VAL A 244 -15.60 -3.44 5.41
N LYS A 245 -16.43 -2.78 4.60
CA LYS A 245 -17.83 -2.50 4.97
C LYS A 245 -18.60 -3.80 5.27
N ARG A 246 -18.42 -4.84 4.45
CA ARG A 246 -19.08 -6.14 4.64
C ARG A 246 -18.64 -6.87 5.89
N ILE A 247 -17.33 -7.01 6.12
CA ILE A 247 -16.82 -7.70 7.30
C ILE A 247 -17.17 -6.94 8.58
N MET A 248 -17.10 -5.61 8.56
CA MET A 248 -17.51 -4.80 9.70
C MET A 248 -19.01 -4.96 9.97
N SER A 249 -19.86 -4.85 8.94
CA SER A 249 -21.31 -5.07 9.08
C SER A 249 -21.63 -6.47 9.63
N HIS A 250 -20.96 -7.50 9.11
CA HIS A 250 -21.20 -8.90 9.47
C HIS A 250 -20.86 -9.19 10.94
N PHE A 251 -19.69 -8.77 11.42
CA PHE A 251 -19.22 -9.15 12.74
C PHE A 251 -19.46 -8.11 13.84
N TYR A 252 -19.67 -6.84 13.50
CA TYR A 252 -19.77 -5.75 14.48
C TYR A 252 -21.13 -5.06 14.51
N PHE A 253 -22.03 -5.41 13.58
CA PHE A 253 -23.37 -4.85 13.47
C PHE A 253 -24.43 -5.93 13.19
N ASP A 254 -24.21 -7.15 13.69
CA ASP A 254 -25.16 -8.28 13.58
C ASP A 254 -25.64 -8.59 12.14
N GLY A 255 -24.81 -8.28 11.13
CA GLY A 255 -25.14 -8.44 9.73
C GLY A 255 -25.93 -7.28 9.11
N GLU A 256 -26.32 -6.28 9.88
CA GLU A 256 -26.97 -5.07 9.38
C GLU A 256 -25.97 -4.16 8.67
N GLU A 257 -26.43 -3.46 7.62
CA GLU A 257 -25.58 -2.59 6.84
C GLU A 257 -25.12 -1.38 7.66
N ALA A 258 -23.83 -1.37 8.04
CA ALA A 258 -23.25 -0.30 8.83
C ALA A 258 -22.94 0.95 7.98
N SER A 259 -23.13 2.14 8.55
CA SER A 259 -22.67 3.38 7.92
C SER A 259 -21.15 3.51 8.02
N ILE A 260 -20.51 4.21 7.08
CA ILE A 260 -19.05 4.45 7.12
C ILE A 260 -18.66 5.16 8.42
N LYS A 261 -19.49 6.10 8.89
CA LYS A 261 -19.26 6.84 10.12
C LYS A 261 -19.25 5.94 11.35
N ASP A 262 -20.18 4.99 11.42
CA ASP A 262 -20.26 4.06 12.56
C ASP A 262 -19.11 3.05 12.52
N ILE A 263 -18.69 2.61 11.33
CA ILE A 263 -17.51 1.77 11.15
C ILE A 263 -16.26 2.49 11.67
N HIS A 264 -16.05 3.75 11.29
CA HIS A 264 -14.92 4.55 11.78
C HIS A 264 -14.96 4.71 13.30
N LYS A 265 -16.14 4.97 13.88
CA LYS A 265 -16.29 5.05 15.33
C LYS A 265 -15.87 3.74 16.04
N ILE A 266 -16.30 2.58 15.55
CA ILE A 266 -15.88 1.29 16.12
C ILE A 266 -14.37 1.08 15.95
N ALA A 267 -13.81 1.45 14.79
CA ALA A 267 -12.39 1.32 14.54
C ALA A 267 -11.56 2.16 15.53
N ASP A 268 -11.96 3.41 15.76
CA ASP A 268 -11.31 4.32 16.70
C ASP A 268 -11.41 3.79 18.15
N GLU A 269 -12.61 3.36 18.57
CA GLU A 269 -12.86 2.87 19.94
C GLU A 269 -12.14 1.54 20.24
N ARG A 270 -12.07 0.62 19.27
CA ARG A 270 -11.50 -0.72 19.47
C ARG A 270 -10.01 -0.79 19.17
N PHE A 271 -9.58 -0.17 18.08
CA PHE A 271 -8.25 -0.35 17.52
C PHE A 271 -7.35 0.88 17.73
N GLY A 272 -7.93 2.08 17.86
CA GLY A 272 -7.21 3.31 18.16
C GLY A 272 -6.05 3.57 17.20
N GLU A 273 -4.85 3.81 17.74
CA GLU A 273 -3.62 4.05 16.95
C GLU A 273 -3.22 2.88 16.02
N TYR A 274 -3.80 1.69 16.21
CA TYR A 274 -3.56 0.51 15.39
C TYR A 274 -4.68 0.22 14.38
N ALA A 275 -5.62 1.13 14.19
CA ALA A 275 -6.77 0.94 13.31
C ALA A 275 -6.39 0.53 11.89
N GLY A 276 -5.38 1.15 11.28
CA GLY A 276 -4.91 0.79 9.95
C GLY A 276 -4.35 -0.63 9.84
N PHE A 277 -3.70 -1.14 10.88
CA PHE A 277 -3.27 -2.54 10.92
C PHE A 277 -4.47 -3.48 11.02
N ALA A 278 -5.40 -3.19 11.92
CA ALA A 278 -6.65 -3.96 12.04
C ALA A 278 -7.40 -3.99 10.69
N GLN A 279 -7.51 -2.84 10.03
CA GLN A 279 -8.10 -2.71 8.70
C GLN A 279 -7.43 -3.65 7.70
N GLN A 280 -6.09 -3.71 7.70
CA GLN A 280 -5.35 -4.45 6.70
C GLN A 280 -5.54 -5.98 6.85
N TYR A 281 -5.58 -6.50 8.08
CA TYR A 281 -5.91 -7.90 8.36
C TYR A 281 -7.37 -8.21 8.01
N LEU A 282 -8.32 -7.37 8.45
CA LEU A 282 -9.75 -7.54 8.17
C LEU A 282 -10.04 -7.51 6.66
N PHE A 283 -9.44 -6.58 5.92
CA PHE A 283 -9.58 -6.51 4.46
C PHE A 283 -9.07 -7.79 3.78
N ASN A 284 -7.88 -8.26 4.16
CA ASN A 284 -7.29 -9.46 3.58
C ASN A 284 -8.19 -10.68 3.84
N TYR A 285 -8.62 -10.86 5.09
CA TYR A 285 -9.50 -11.94 5.52
C TYR A 285 -10.87 -11.90 4.82
N ALA A 286 -11.53 -10.73 4.83
CA ALA A 286 -12.83 -10.53 4.18
C ALA A 286 -12.80 -10.89 2.69
N ARG A 287 -11.73 -10.47 2.00
CA ARG A 287 -11.57 -10.71 0.56
C ARG A 287 -11.33 -12.20 0.27
N GLN A 288 -10.52 -12.87 1.09
CA GLN A 288 -10.23 -14.29 0.92
C GLN A 288 -11.47 -15.16 1.12
N PHE A 289 -12.19 -14.95 2.23
CA PHE A 289 -13.33 -15.78 2.62
C PHE A 289 -14.66 -15.27 2.07
N GLN A 290 -14.63 -14.18 1.30
CA GLN A 290 -15.79 -13.54 0.68
C GLN A 290 -16.91 -13.20 1.69
N ILE A 291 -16.51 -12.71 2.86
CA ILE A 291 -17.42 -12.47 3.99
C ILE A 291 -18.48 -11.41 3.65
N GLY A 292 -19.72 -11.65 4.10
CA GLY A 292 -20.85 -10.73 3.89
C GLY A 292 -21.30 -10.61 2.44
N LYS A 293 -21.02 -11.63 1.60
CA LYS A 293 -21.66 -11.79 0.29
C LYS A 293 -22.98 -12.54 0.39
#